data_AF-A0A7Y2XJM9-F1
#
_entry.id   AF-A0A7Y2XJM9-F1
#
_cell.length_a   1.000
_cell.length_b   1.000
_cell.length_c   1.000
_cell.angle_alpha   90.00
_cell.angle_beta   90.00
_cell.angle_gamma   90.00
#
_symmetry.space_group_name_H-M   'P 1'
#
loop_
_entity.id
_entity.type
_entity.pdbx_description
1 polymer ?
#
loop_
_entity_poly.entity_id
_entity_poly.type
_entity_poly.pdbx_seq_one_letter_code
_entity_poly.pdbx_strand_id
1 'polypeptide(L)'
;MSGTYSTELERKSGWRTIRKVAPYLWPDEHPWVKHRVVWAMVALFVSKFVTVGTPFFYKAAVDALSGDQTDAVWMMTLGAVGLTVAYGMARLMGVGFQQLRDAIFAAVGQRALRQLALETFSHIHRLSLRYHITRKTGGLSRIIERGVKGVEFLLRFMLFSIGPLILELLMIAVVLAVVFDFSYVAVIAVTIAIYIWFTFKVTEWRVQIRKEMN
;
A
#
# COMPACT_ATOMS: atom_id res chain seq x y z
N MET A 1 11.23 -30.81 -7.75
CA MET A 1 10.86 -30.07 -8.99
C MET A 1 9.39 -29.63 -9.04
N SER A 2 8.63 -29.67 -7.92
CA SER A 2 7.18 -29.37 -7.89
C SER A 2 6.82 -27.95 -7.39
N GLY A 3 7.76 -27.15 -6.88
CA GLY A 3 7.47 -25.83 -6.28
C GLY A 3 7.33 -24.68 -7.29
N THR A 4 7.84 -24.80 -8.51
CA THR A 4 7.80 -23.74 -9.53
C THR A 4 6.49 -23.73 -10.32
N TYR A 5 5.83 -24.88 -10.48
CA TYR A 5 4.59 -24.98 -11.25
C TYR A 5 3.36 -24.42 -10.50
N SER A 6 3.31 -24.55 -9.16
CA SER A 6 2.21 -24.00 -8.34
C SER A 6 2.26 -22.46 -8.27
N THR A 7 3.46 -21.90 -8.13
CA THR A 7 3.69 -20.45 -8.02
C THR A 7 3.34 -19.71 -9.31
N GLU A 8 3.59 -20.29 -10.49
CA GLU A 8 3.18 -19.68 -11.76
C GLU A 8 1.66 -19.68 -11.99
N LEU A 9 0.97 -20.75 -11.60
CA LEU A 9 -0.50 -20.84 -11.69
C LEU A 9 -1.18 -19.89 -10.70
N GLU A 10 -0.65 -19.77 -9.47
CA GLU A 10 -1.12 -18.81 -8.48
C GLU A 10 -0.84 -17.35 -8.90
N ARG A 11 0.33 -17.04 -9.49
CA ARG A 11 0.66 -15.70 -10.01
C ARG A 11 -0.25 -15.29 -11.18
N LYS A 12 -0.54 -16.21 -12.10
CA LYS A 12 -1.54 -16.00 -13.17
C LYS A 12 -2.94 -15.75 -12.61
N SER A 13 -3.30 -16.36 -11.47
CA SER A 13 -4.57 -16.15 -10.77
C SER A 13 -4.66 -14.78 -10.09
N GLY A 14 -3.60 -14.34 -9.41
CA GLY A 14 -3.54 -13.05 -8.71
C GLY A 14 -3.65 -11.85 -9.66
N TRP A 15 -2.86 -11.84 -10.74
CA TRP A 15 -2.92 -10.78 -11.75
C TRP A 15 -4.29 -10.71 -12.45
N ARG A 16 -4.88 -11.87 -12.74
CA ARG A 16 -6.23 -11.95 -13.32
C ARG A 16 -7.28 -11.37 -12.35
N THR A 17 -7.13 -11.61 -11.05
CA THR A 17 -8.03 -11.06 -10.02
C THR A 17 -7.91 -9.55 -9.94
N ILE A 18 -6.68 -9.01 -9.89
CA ILE A 18 -6.44 -7.56 -9.90
C ILE A 18 -7.05 -6.92 -11.16
N ARG A 19 -6.81 -7.50 -12.34
CA ARG A 19 -7.34 -6.99 -13.61
C ARG A 19 -8.86 -7.03 -13.67
N LYS A 20 -9.50 -8.02 -13.05
CA LYS A 20 -10.97 -8.10 -12.95
C LYS A 20 -11.55 -7.07 -11.97
N VAL A 21 -10.80 -6.70 -10.95
CA VAL A 21 -11.27 -5.78 -9.89
C VAL A 21 -10.96 -4.31 -10.21
N ALA A 22 -9.93 -4.04 -11.03
CA ALA A 22 -9.56 -2.68 -11.45
C ALA A 22 -10.71 -1.84 -12.05
N PRO A 23 -11.61 -2.38 -12.89
CA PRO A 23 -12.74 -1.61 -13.43
C PRO A 23 -13.71 -1.07 -12.37
N TYR A 24 -13.85 -1.74 -11.21
CA TYR A 24 -14.71 -1.25 -10.13
C TYR A 24 -14.15 0.01 -9.44
N LEU A 25 -12.85 0.24 -9.57
CA LEU A 25 -12.17 1.42 -9.02
C LEU A 25 -12.11 2.58 -10.02
N TRP A 26 -12.13 2.25 -11.31
CA TRP A 26 -12.13 3.22 -12.39
C TRP A 26 -13.32 2.99 -13.35
N PRO A 27 -14.56 3.17 -12.87
CA PRO A 27 -15.74 2.98 -13.70
C PRO A 27 -15.88 4.11 -14.71
N ASP A 28 -16.18 3.80 -15.97
CA ASP A 28 -16.40 4.81 -17.01
C ASP A 28 -17.66 5.64 -16.80
N GLU A 29 -18.68 5.04 -16.20
CA GLU A 29 -20.00 5.64 -15.98
C GLU A 29 -20.02 6.71 -14.89
N HIS A 30 -18.99 6.80 -14.03
CA HIS A 30 -19.02 7.69 -12.87
C HIS A 30 -17.77 8.58 -12.72
N PRO A 31 -17.78 9.77 -13.34
CA PRO A 31 -16.64 10.69 -13.34
C PRO A 31 -16.17 11.10 -11.94
N TRP A 32 -17.07 11.24 -10.97
CA TRP A 32 -16.71 11.60 -9.60
C TRP A 32 -15.77 10.59 -8.94
N VAL A 33 -15.86 9.30 -9.31
CA VAL A 33 -14.97 8.24 -8.81
C VAL A 33 -13.57 8.46 -9.35
N LYS A 34 -13.44 8.70 -10.66
CA LYS A 34 -12.16 8.98 -11.32
C LYS A 34 -11.47 10.19 -10.69
N HIS A 35 -12.19 11.29 -10.47
CA HIS A 35 -11.64 12.47 -9.80
C HIS A 35 -11.12 12.16 -8.39
N ARG A 36 -11.89 11.42 -7.57
CA ARG A 36 -11.44 11.03 -6.23
C ARG A 36 -10.22 10.12 -6.26
N VAL A 37 -10.14 9.19 -7.20
CA VAL A 37 -8.94 8.36 -7.38
C VAL A 37 -7.74 9.23 -7.73
N VAL A 38 -7.88 10.17 -8.68
CA VAL A 38 -6.80 11.09 -9.03
C VAL A 38 -6.36 11.92 -7.82
N TRP A 39 -7.29 12.52 -7.08
CA TRP A 39 -6.97 13.29 -5.88
C TRP A 39 -6.29 12.45 -4.79
N ALA A 40 -6.73 11.20 -4.59
CA ALA A 40 -6.08 10.28 -3.67
C ALA A 40 -4.65 9.92 -4.12
N MET A 41 -4.43 9.72 -5.43
CA MET A 41 -3.10 9.45 -5.97
C MET A 41 -2.16 10.66 -5.86
N VAL A 42 -2.68 11.88 -6.05
CA VAL A 42 -1.93 13.12 -5.82
C VAL A 42 -1.56 13.26 -4.34
N ALA A 43 -2.52 13.10 -3.43
CA ALA A 43 -2.26 13.14 -2.00
C ALA A 43 -1.25 12.06 -1.55
N LEU A 44 -1.33 10.86 -2.12
CA LEU A 44 -0.36 9.78 -1.93
C LEU A 44 1.05 10.20 -2.37
N PHE A 45 1.17 10.75 -3.58
CA PHE A 45 2.46 11.17 -4.13
C PHE A 45 3.07 12.29 -3.28
N VAL A 46 2.29 13.30 -2.90
CA VAL A 46 2.74 14.39 -2.03
C VAL A 46 3.14 13.85 -0.65
N SER A 47 2.35 12.97 -0.05
CA SER A 47 2.69 12.31 1.22
C SER A 47 4.05 11.61 1.15
N LYS A 48 4.29 10.81 0.11
CA LYS A 48 5.56 10.10 -0.08
C LYS A 48 6.72 11.04 -0.38
N PHE A 49 6.51 12.05 -1.20
CA PHE A 49 7.52 13.07 -1.48
C PHE A 49 7.96 13.80 -0.21
N VAL A 50 7.00 14.27 0.61
CA VAL A 50 7.29 14.92 1.90
C VAL A 50 7.99 13.96 2.86
N THR A 51 7.54 12.71 2.93
CA THR A 51 8.12 11.70 3.83
C THR A 51 9.57 11.39 3.46
N VAL A 52 9.87 11.22 2.17
CA VAL A 52 11.23 10.98 1.67
C VAL A 52 12.11 12.22 1.82
N GLY A 53 11.54 13.43 1.76
CA GLY A 53 12.23 14.69 2.02
C GLY A 53 12.49 14.99 3.50
N THR A 54 11.73 14.39 4.41
CA THR A 54 11.78 14.69 5.86
C THR A 54 13.18 14.51 6.49
N PRO A 55 13.96 13.46 6.16
CA PRO A 55 15.32 13.29 6.68
C PRO A 55 16.29 14.43 6.34
N PHE A 56 16.07 15.18 5.25
CA PHE A 56 16.94 16.30 4.89
C PHE A 56 16.81 17.47 5.86
N PHE A 57 15.60 17.74 6.38
CA PHE A 57 15.40 18.73 7.44
C PHE A 57 16.10 18.31 8.72
N TYR A 58 16.02 17.02 9.07
CA TYR A 58 16.72 16.50 10.24
C TYR A 58 18.24 16.58 10.07
N LYS A 59 18.77 16.19 8.91
CA LYS A 59 20.20 16.35 8.56
C LYS A 59 20.62 17.81 8.72
N ALA A 60 19.92 18.74 8.09
CA ALA A 60 20.25 20.16 8.14
C ALA A 60 20.22 20.72 9.57
N ALA A 61 19.28 20.25 10.41
CA ALA A 61 19.22 20.64 11.82
C ALA A 61 20.47 20.19 12.59
N VAL A 62 20.92 18.95 12.36
CA VAL A 62 22.14 18.38 12.97
C VAL A 62 23.40 19.09 12.45
N ASP A 63 23.47 19.34 11.14
CA ASP A 63 24.60 20.06 10.53
C ASP A 63 24.72 21.48 11.10
N ALA A 64 23.58 22.17 11.31
CA ALA A 64 23.53 23.50 11.91
C ALA A 64 24.01 23.51 13.37
N LEU A 65 23.87 22.41 14.11
CA LEU A 65 24.40 22.25 15.48
C LEU A 65 25.88 21.88 15.51
N SER A 66 26.42 21.35 14.40
CA SER A 66 27.78 20.81 14.33
C SER A 66 28.79 21.76 13.68
N GLY A 67 28.33 22.87 13.09
CA GLY A 67 29.16 23.84 12.35
C GLY A 67 29.75 24.96 13.23
N ASP A 68 30.95 25.41 12.86
CA ASP A 68 31.75 26.42 13.57
C ASP A 68 31.53 27.85 13.00
N GLN A 69 30.28 28.35 13.03
CA GLN A 69 29.95 29.69 12.47
C GLN A 69 29.56 30.73 13.54
N THR A 70 29.82 31.99 13.20
CA THR A 70 30.19 33.11 14.09
C THR A 70 29.03 33.73 14.91
N ASP A 71 27.76 33.39 14.64
CA ASP A 71 26.60 33.97 15.32
C ASP A 71 25.70 32.90 15.97
N ALA A 72 25.96 32.62 17.25
CA ALA A 72 25.30 31.56 18.02
C ALA A 72 23.77 31.73 18.16
N VAL A 73 23.26 32.97 18.23
CA VAL A 73 21.83 33.25 18.45
C VAL A 73 21.00 32.98 17.19
N TRP A 74 21.47 33.42 16.02
CA TRP A 74 20.82 33.19 14.73
C TRP A 74 20.85 31.70 14.33
N MET A 75 21.97 31.02 14.62
CA MET A 75 22.13 29.59 14.37
C MET A 75 21.17 28.74 15.22
N MET A 76 20.98 29.10 16.49
CA MET A 76 20.13 28.33 17.41
C MET A 76 18.64 28.52 17.10
N THR A 77 18.18 29.75 16.87
CA THR A 77 16.74 30.04 16.65
C THR A 77 16.25 29.75 15.23
N LEU A 78 16.94 30.22 14.20
CA LEU A 78 16.49 30.06 12.80
C LEU A 78 17.14 28.86 12.09
N GLY A 79 18.29 28.40 12.56
CA GLY A 79 18.92 27.16 12.11
C GLY A 79 18.32 25.93 12.80
N ALA A 80 18.86 25.56 13.97
CA ALA A 80 18.56 24.29 14.63
C ALA A 80 17.10 24.15 15.07
N VAL A 81 16.56 25.14 15.79
CA VAL A 81 15.16 25.11 16.26
C VAL A 81 14.19 25.22 15.09
N GLY A 82 14.41 26.16 14.17
CA GLY A 82 13.60 26.31 12.95
C GLY A 82 13.54 25.04 12.10
N LEU A 83 14.68 24.40 11.82
CA LEU A 83 14.75 23.15 11.06
C LEU A 83 14.15 21.97 11.80
N THR A 84 14.25 21.92 13.14
CA THR A 84 13.59 20.89 13.95
C THR A 84 12.07 21.03 13.90
N VAL A 85 11.56 22.27 13.99
CA VAL A 85 10.13 22.54 13.81
C VAL A 85 9.69 22.17 12.39
N ALA A 86 10.47 22.54 11.37
CA ALA A 86 10.20 22.16 9.98
C ALA A 86 10.18 20.65 9.77
N TYR A 87 11.11 19.90 10.38
CA TYR A 87 11.11 18.44 10.40
C TYR A 87 9.82 17.89 11.02
N GLY A 88 9.42 18.40 12.19
CA GLY A 88 8.18 18.01 12.86
C GLY A 88 6.96 18.28 11.98
N MET A 89 6.91 19.45 11.35
CA MET A 89 5.82 19.84 10.45
C MET A 89 5.80 19.01 9.17
N ALA A 90 6.94 18.72 8.56
CA ALA A 90 7.05 17.82 7.41
C ALA A 90 6.53 16.41 7.76
N ARG A 91 6.90 15.88 8.93
CA ARG A 91 6.38 14.59 9.41
C ARG A 91 4.86 14.62 9.60
N LEU A 92 4.34 15.67 10.22
CA LEU A 92 2.89 15.86 10.40
C LEU A 92 2.17 15.96 9.06
N MET A 93 2.72 16.72 8.10
CA MET A 93 2.17 16.83 6.74
C MET A 93 2.20 15.49 6.00
N GLY A 94 3.29 14.74 6.09
CA GLY A 94 3.41 13.41 5.48
C GLY A 94 2.29 12.47 5.95
N VAL A 95 2.04 12.41 7.27
CA VAL A 95 0.93 11.65 7.85
C VAL A 95 -0.42 12.26 7.48
N GLY A 96 -0.56 13.58 7.50
CA GLY A 96 -1.80 14.27 7.15
C GLY A 96 -2.25 13.99 5.72
N PHE A 97 -1.33 14.05 4.75
CA PHE A 97 -1.61 13.68 3.36
C PHE A 97 -1.92 12.20 3.20
N GLN A 98 -1.29 11.33 4.01
CA GLN A 98 -1.64 9.91 4.03
C GLN A 98 -3.08 9.70 4.53
N GLN A 99 -3.49 10.35 5.62
CA GLN A 99 -4.87 10.27 6.11
C GLN A 99 -5.87 10.88 5.12
N LEU A 100 -5.49 11.99 4.47
CA LEU A 100 -6.30 12.62 3.43
C LEU A 100 -6.54 11.68 2.25
N ARG A 101 -5.50 10.99 1.77
CA ARG A 101 -5.64 10.01 0.67
C ARG A 101 -6.62 8.89 1.08
N ASP A 102 -6.53 8.42 2.32
CA ASP A 102 -7.30 7.27 2.81
C ASP A 102 -8.77 7.69 2.96
N ALA A 103 -9.02 8.90 3.45
CA ALA A 103 -10.36 9.49 3.55
C ALA A 103 -11.02 9.73 2.17
N ILE A 104 -10.28 10.32 1.21
CA ILE A 104 -10.78 10.55 -0.16
C ILE A 104 -11.16 9.22 -0.82
N PHE A 105 -10.28 8.22 -0.69
CA PHE A 105 -10.45 6.93 -1.34
C PHE A 105 -11.45 6.02 -0.63
N ALA A 106 -11.74 6.21 0.66
CA ALA A 106 -12.70 5.38 1.40
C ALA A 106 -14.05 5.25 0.67
N ALA A 107 -14.58 6.34 0.11
CA ALA A 107 -15.82 6.31 -0.66
C ALA A 107 -15.71 5.51 -1.96
N VAL A 108 -14.56 5.55 -2.63
CA VAL A 108 -14.28 4.79 -3.86
C VAL A 108 -14.20 3.30 -3.54
N GLY A 109 -13.42 2.94 -2.52
CA GLY A 109 -13.28 1.57 -2.05
C GLY A 109 -14.63 0.98 -1.64
N GLN A 110 -15.38 1.65 -0.77
CA GLN A 110 -16.69 1.17 -0.31
C GLN A 110 -17.71 1.01 -1.44
N ARG A 111 -17.67 1.90 -2.43
CA ARG A 111 -18.50 1.76 -3.63
C ARG A 111 -18.14 0.51 -4.43
N ALA A 112 -16.85 0.29 -4.72
CA ALA A 112 -16.38 -0.87 -5.47
C ALA A 112 -16.80 -2.18 -4.78
N LEU A 113 -16.70 -2.22 -3.44
CA LEU A 113 -17.16 -3.35 -2.63
C LEU A 113 -18.66 -3.57 -2.72
N ARG A 114 -19.44 -2.49 -2.62
CA ARG A 114 -20.90 -2.58 -2.76
C ARG A 114 -21.28 -3.14 -4.12
N GLN A 115 -20.65 -2.68 -5.20
CA GLN A 115 -20.91 -3.19 -6.54
C GLN A 115 -20.57 -4.68 -6.66
N LEU A 116 -19.39 -5.08 -6.19
CA LEU A 116 -18.96 -6.48 -6.21
C LEU A 116 -19.92 -7.38 -5.41
N ALA A 117 -20.33 -6.93 -4.22
CA ALA A 117 -21.29 -7.65 -3.39
C ALA A 117 -22.65 -7.79 -4.06
N LEU A 118 -23.18 -6.71 -4.65
CA LEU A 118 -24.45 -6.72 -5.36
C LEU A 118 -24.43 -7.62 -6.59
N GLU A 119 -23.34 -7.60 -7.36
CA GLU A 119 -23.19 -8.44 -8.55
C GLU A 119 -23.10 -9.91 -8.15
N THR A 120 -22.34 -10.23 -7.10
CA THR A 120 -22.26 -11.58 -6.53
C THR A 120 -23.63 -12.07 -6.04
N PHE A 121 -24.35 -11.22 -5.31
CA PHE A 121 -25.69 -11.53 -4.79
C PHE A 121 -26.70 -11.76 -5.93
N SER A 122 -26.69 -10.88 -6.93
CA SER A 122 -27.58 -10.97 -8.10
C SER A 122 -27.29 -12.19 -8.95
N HIS A 123 -26.01 -12.52 -9.15
CA HIS A 123 -25.60 -13.72 -9.87
C HIS A 123 -26.13 -14.98 -9.17
N ILE A 124 -26.02 -15.04 -7.84
CA ILE A 124 -26.50 -16.18 -7.07
C ILE A 124 -28.01 -16.33 -7.18
N HIS A 125 -28.77 -15.24 -7.08
CA HIS A 125 -30.24 -15.28 -7.23
C HIS A 125 -30.69 -15.78 -8.60
N ARG A 126 -29.87 -15.61 -9.64
CA ARG A 126 -30.16 -16.08 -11.00
C ARG A 126 -29.79 -17.55 -11.23
N LEU A 127 -29.17 -18.22 -10.26
CA LEU A 127 -28.85 -19.64 -10.37
C LEU A 127 -30.11 -20.50 -10.26
N SER A 128 -30.05 -21.70 -10.83
CA SER A 128 -31.19 -22.62 -10.88
C SER A 128 -31.72 -22.98 -9.49
N LEU A 129 -33.00 -23.35 -9.40
CA LEU A 129 -33.58 -23.86 -8.17
C LEU A 129 -32.81 -25.09 -7.65
N ARG A 130 -32.33 -25.94 -8.57
CA ARG A 130 -31.47 -27.10 -8.26
C ARG A 130 -30.20 -26.69 -7.50
N TYR A 131 -29.58 -25.56 -7.87
CA TYR A 131 -28.42 -25.04 -7.16
C TYR A 131 -28.77 -24.63 -5.73
N HIS A 132 -29.93 -23.99 -5.54
CA HIS A 132 -30.35 -23.49 -4.24
C HIS A 132 -30.77 -24.61 -3.27
N ILE A 133 -31.43 -25.67 -3.73
CA ILE A 133 -31.86 -26.79 -2.88
C ILE A 133 -30.73 -27.75 -2.50
N THR A 134 -29.61 -27.76 -3.24
CA THR A 134 -28.46 -28.65 -2.99
C THR A 134 -27.40 -28.03 -2.07
N ARG A 135 -27.52 -26.75 -1.71
CA ARG A 135 -26.54 -26.02 -0.89
C ARG A 135 -27.17 -25.46 0.38
N LYS A 136 -26.47 -25.58 1.51
CA LYS A 136 -26.91 -24.96 2.77
C LYS A 136 -26.78 -23.44 2.66
N THR A 137 -27.90 -22.71 2.82
CA THR A 137 -27.97 -21.24 2.74
C THR A 137 -26.94 -20.54 3.62
N GLY A 138 -26.75 -21.00 4.87
CA GLY A 138 -25.75 -20.44 5.78
C GLY A 138 -24.30 -20.65 5.32
N GLY A 139 -24.00 -21.80 4.70
CA GLY A 139 -22.68 -22.07 4.13
C GLY A 139 -22.40 -21.19 2.91
N LEU A 140 -23.41 -21.02 2.05
CA LEU A 140 -23.33 -20.14 0.88
C LEU A 140 -23.12 -18.67 1.29
N SER A 141 -23.90 -18.18 2.27
CA SER A 141 -23.76 -16.83 2.81
C SER A 141 -22.35 -16.58 3.37
N ARG A 142 -21.81 -17.51 4.17
CA ARG A 142 -20.46 -17.41 4.73
C ARG A 142 -19.37 -17.44 3.65
N ILE A 143 -19.56 -18.21 2.58
CA ILE A 143 -18.62 -18.23 1.45
C ILE A 143 -18.61 -16.88 0.74
N ILE A 144 -19.78 -16.29 0.48
CA ILE A 144 -19.91 -14.96 -0.14
C ILE A 144 -19.25 -13.90 0.73
N GLU A 145 -19.61 -13.85 2.01
CA GLU A 145 -19.11 -12.85 2.94
C GLU A 145 -17.58 -12.89 3.03
N ARG A 146 -17.00 -14.09 3.18
CA ARG A 146 -15.53 -14.26 3.15
C ARG A 146 -14.92 -13.90 1.81
N GLY A 147 -15.59 -14.23 0.70
CA GLY A 147 -15.12 -13.91 -0.65
C GLY A 147 -15.05 -12.40 -0.89
N VAL A 148 -16.13 -11.67 -0.59
CA VAL A 148 -16.21 -10.21 -0.72
C VAL A 148 -15.19 -9.53 0.21
N LYS A 149 -15.11 -9.93 1.48
CA LYS A 149 -14.10 -9.42 2.43
C LYS A 149 -12.67 -9.73 1.99
N GLY A 150 -12.44 -10.90 1.38
CA GLY A 150 -11.13 -11.26 0.84
C GLY A 150 -10.72 -10.36 -0.31
N VAL A 151 -11.63 -10.09 -1.26
CA VAL A 151 -11.38 -9.16 -2.36
C VAL A 151 -11.18 -7.73 -1.85
N GLU A 152 -11.96 -7.30 -0.84
CA GLU A 152 -11.75 -6.01 -0.17
C GLU A 152 -10.33 -5.87 0.37
N PHE A 153 -9.92 -6.86 1.15
CA PHE A 153 -8.62 -6.86 1.77
C PHE A 153 -7.52 -6.78 0.71
N LEU A 154 -7.59 -7.60 -0.34
CA LEU A 154 -6.61 -7.60 -1.42
C LEU A 154 -6.53 -6.25 -2.12
N LEU A 155 -7.67 -5.66 -2.45
CA LEU A 155 -7.74 -4.39 -3.17
C LEU A 155 -7.14 -3.27 -2.31
N ARG A 156 -7.59 -3.13 -1.06
CA ARG A 156 -7.06 -2.12 -0.12
C ARG A 156 -5.56 -2.33 0.13
N PHE A 157 -5.13 -3.56 0.34
CA PHE A 157 -3.74 -3.89 0.60
C PHE A 157 -2.84 -3.55 -0.59
N MET A 158 -3.27 -3.87 -1.82
CA MET A 158 -2.52 -3.53 -3.02
C MET A 158 -2.37 -2.02 -3.20
N LEU A 159 -3.43 -1.24 -2.98
CA LEU A 159 -3.43 0.21 -3.24
C LEU A 159 -2.87 1.06 -2.10
N PHE A 160 -3.02 0.63 -0.85
CA PHE A 160 -2.64 1.43 0.32
C PHE A 160 -1.41 0.92 1.05
N SER A 161 -0.97 -0.31 0.76
CA SER A 161 0.24 -0.87 1.34
C SER A 161 1.30 -1.09 0.27
N ILE A 162 1.05 -2.00 -0.69
CA ILE A 162 2.08 -2.38 -1.67
C ILE A 162 2.42 -1.24 -2.63
N GLY A 163 1.42 -0.59 -3.25
CA GLY A 163 1.65 0.50 -4.20
C GLY A 163 2.47 1.66 -3.61
N PRO A 164 2.05 2.26 -2.46
CA PRO A 164 2.80 3.33 -1.81
C PRO A 164 4.18 2.89 -1.35
N LEU A 165 4.34 1.64 -0.91
CA LEU A 165 5.64 1.09 -0.51
C LEU A 165 6.60 1.01 -1.70
N ILE A 166 6.15 0.51 -2.84
CA ILE A 166 6.99 0.46 -4.06
C ILE A 166 7.41 1.87 -4.48
N LEU A 167 6.47 2.82 -4.51
CA LEU A 167 6.77 4.21 -4.84
C LEU A 167 7.81 4.80 -3.88
N GLU A 168 7.62 4.60 -2.57
CA GLU A 168 8.54 5.06 -1.53
C GLU A 168 9.94 4.46 -1.67
N LEU A 169 10.04 3.15 -1.91
CA LEU A 169 11.32 2.47 -2.13
C LEU A 169 12.02 3.00 -3.38
N LEU A 170 11.30 3.25 -4.47
CA LEU A 170 11.87 3.84 -5.69
C LEU A 170 12.38 5.26 -5.44
N MET A 171 11.60 6.09 -4.74
CA MET A 171 12.02 7.45 -4.37
C MET A 171 13.28 7.42 -3.49
N ILE A 172 13.33 6.56 -2.48
CA ILE A 172 14.52 6.39 -1.62
C ILE A 172 15.72 5.91 -2.44
N ALA A 173 15.54 4.95 -3.35
CA ALA A 173 16.61 4.46 -4.21
C ALA A 173 17.20 5.57 -5.09
N VAL A 174 16.34 6.41 -5.69
CA VAL A 174 16.78 7.58 -6.48
C VAL A 174 17.54 8.58 -5.60
N VAL A 175 17.01 8.91 -4.42
CA VAL A 175 17.68 9.81 -3.47
C VAL A 175 19.06 9.30 -3.09
N LEU A 176 19.18 8.01 -2.78
CA LEU A 176 20.46 7.41 -2.39
C LEU A 176 21.47 7.36 -3.53
N ALA A 177 21.03 7.03 -4.75
CA ALA A 177 21.90 7.05 -5.92
C ALA A 177 22.45 8.45 -6.22
N VAL A 178 21.68 9.51 -5.95
CA VAL A 178 22.09 10.90 -6.22
C VAL A 178 22.92 11.50 -5.08
N VAL A 179 22.54 11.27 -3.82
CA VAL A 179 23.17 11.91 -2.65
C VAL A 179 24.40 11.14 -2.15
N PHE A 180 24.40 9.82 -2.32
CA PHE A 180 25.51 8.95 -1.92
C PHE A 180 26.16 8.35 -3.17
N ASP A 181 26.02 7.05 -3.36
CA ASP A 181 26.56 6.31 -4.49
C ASP A 181 25.68 5.08 -4.78
N PHE A 182 25.80 4.52 -5.99
CA PHE A 182 25.04 3.34 -6.41
C PHE A 182 25.29 2.11 -5.52
N SER A 183 26.46 2.02 -4.88
CA SER A 183 26.77 0.99 -3.88
C SER A 183 25.75 0.91 -2.74
N TYR A 184 25.24 2.04 -2.25
CA TYR A 184 24.22 2.07 -1.19
C TYR A 184 22.88 1.49 -1.67
N VAL A 185 22.49 1.80 -2.91
CA VAL A 185 21.27 1.24 -3.53
C VAL A 185 21.40 -0.28 -3.66
N ALA A 186 22.58 -0.77 -4.07
CA ALA A 186 22.84 -2.20 -4.17
C ALA A 186 22.72 -2.92 -2.82
N VAL A 187 23.30 -2.36 -1.75
CA VAL A 187 23.20 -2.92 -0.40
C VAL A 187 21.73 -3.02 0.04
N ILE A 188 20.96 -1.94 -0.10
CA ILE A 188 19.54 -1.94 0.29
C ILE A 188 18.73 -2.91 -0.56
N ALA A 189 18.98 -2.99 -1.86
CA ALA A 189 18.30 -3.94 -2.75
C ALA A 189 18.55 -5.39 -2.29
N VAL A 190 19.79 -5.72 -1.92
CA VAL A 190 20.14 -7.04 -1.36
C VAL A 190 19.44 -7.27 -0.02
N THR A 191 19.43 -6.28 0.88
CA THR A 191 18.71 -6.40 2.17
C THR A 191 17.22 -6.65 1.97
N ILE A 192 16.57 -5.93 1.05
CA ILE A 192 15.16 -6.13 0.72
C ILE A 192 14.92 -7.51 0.12
N ALA A 193 15.79 -7.97 -0.78
CA ALA A 193 15.68 -9.30 -1.38
C ALA A 193 15.77 -10.41 -0.31
N ILE A 194 16.71 -10.29 0.61
CA ILE A 194 16.86 -11.22 1.75
C ILE A 194 15.62 -11.17 2.64
N TYR A 195 15.12 -9.98 2.98
CA TYR A 195 13.91 -9.81 3.79
C TYR A 195 12.68 -10.47 3.14
N ILE A 196 12.49 -10.26 1.83
CA ILE A 196 11.39 -10.86 1.08
C ILE A 196 11.51 -12.38 1.08
N TRP A 197 12.67 -12.92 0.73
CA TRP A 197 12.93 -14.36 0.71
C TRP A 197 12.67 -15.01 2.07
N PHE A 198 13.22 -14.42 3.12
CA PHE A 198 13.05 -14.92 4.49
C PHE A 198 11.58 -14.88 4.91
N THR A 199 10.91 -13.76 4.67
CA THR A 199 9.49 -13.59 5.03
C THR A 199 8.62 -14.62 4.32
N PHE A 200 8.82 -14.87 3.03
CA PHE A 200 8.08 -15.90 2.30
C PHE A 200 8.34 -17.29 2.87
N LYS A 201 9.61 -17.67 3.04
CA LYS A 201 10.00 -18.99 3.58
C LYS A 201 9.36 -19.26 4.94
N VAL A 202 9.44 -18.29 5.86
CA VAL A 202 8.89 -18.43 7.21
C VAL A 202 7.35 -18.40 7.19
N THR A 203 6.74 -17.61 6.30
CA THR A 203 5.28 -17.53 6.20
C THR A 203 4.69 -18.82 5.63
N GLU A 204 5.28 -19.41 4.59
CA GLU A 204 4.85 -20.69 4.04
C GLU A 204 4.96 -21.81 5.07
N TRP A 205 6.07 -21.86 5.81
CA TRP A 205 6.25 -22.81 6.91
C TRP A 205 5.15 -22.66 7.98
N ARG A 206 4.86 -21.42 8.41
CA ARG A 206 3.78 -21.16 9.38
C ARG A 206 2.39 -21.55 8.85
N VAL A 207 2.13 -21.36 7.55
CA VAL A 207 0.87 -21.76 6.93
C VAL A 207 0.71 -23.28 6.91
N GLN A 208 1.79 -24.04 6.69
CA GLN A 208 1.76 -25.50 6.75
C GLN A 208 1.39 -26.00 8.15
N ILE A 209 2.05 -25.46 9.19
CA ILE A 209 1.71 -25.79 10.59
C ILE A 209 0.23 -25.54 10.89
N ARG A 210 -0.30 -24.39 10.44
CA ARG A 210 -1.71 -24.05 10.67
C ARG A 210 -2.68 -24.97 9.93
N LYS A 211 -2.29 -25.54 8.79
CA LYS A 211 -3.11 -26.53 8.07
C LYS A 211 -3.14 -27.87 8.79
N GLU A 212 -2.06 -28.27 9.46
CA GLU A 212 -2.03 -29.50 10.26
C GLU A 212 -2.86 -29.37 11.54
N MET A 213 -2.99 -28.15 12.08
CA MET A 213 -3.79 -27.88 13.28
C MET A 213 -5.31 -27.79 13.05
N ASN A 214 -5.80 -27.59 11.82
CA ASN A 214 -7.24 -27.42 11.51
C ASN A 214 -7.79 -28.61 10.71
#